data_AF-A0A085ZKF6-F1
#
_entry.id   AF-A0A085ZKF6-F1
#
_cell.length_a   1.000
_cell.length_b   1.000
_cell.length_c   1.000
_cell.angle_alpha   90.00
_cell.angle_beta   90.00
_cell.angle_gamma   90.00
#
_symmetry.space_group_name_H-M   'P 1'
#
loop_
_entity.id
_entity.type
_entity.pdbx_description
1 polymer ?
#
loop_
_entity_poly.entity_id
_entity_poly.type
_entity_poly.pdbx_seq_one_letter_code
_entity_poly.pdbx_strand_id
1 'polypeptide(L)'
;MFTSIRPEIKTIIFFIAYFITAIISEKVSPSGVCTPGAGFLLFMLSIPISIIYSLILYFKYNRSENKQYLNCIYIISGFWIILFLIFSFNN
;
A
#
# COMPACT_ATOMS: atom_id res chain seq x y z
N MET A 1 -21.01 -11.82 -14.86
CA MET A 1 -21.48 -11.66 -13.47
C MET A 1 -20.27 -11.24 -12.62
N PHE A 2 -19.91 -9.96 -12.64
CA PHE A 2 -18.80 -9.46 -11.81
C PHE A 2 -19.33 -9.30 -10.39
N THR A 3 -19.04 -10.28 -9.53
CA THR A 3 -19.28 -10.20 -8.10
C THR A 3 -18.70 -8.89 -7.58
N SER A 4 -19.50 -8.11 -6.83
CA SER A 4 -19.06 -6.84 -6.26
C SER A 4 -18.01 -7.13 -5.17
N ILE A 5 -16.77 -7.34 -5.57
CA ILE A 5 -15.67 -7.54 -4.62
C ILE A 5 -15.63 -6.31 -3.72
N ARG A 6 -15.72 -6.56 -2.42
CA ARG A 6 -15.71 -5.54 -1.37
C ARG A 6 -14.48 -4.62 -1.54
N PRO A 7 -14.63 -3.30 -1.40
CA PRO A 7 -13.54 -2.36 -1.61
C PRO A 7 -12.34 -2.66 -0.70
N GLU A 8 -12.56 -3.18 0.51
CA GLU A 8 -11.52 -3.61 1.45
C GLU A 8 -10.63 -4.69 0.85
N ILE A 9 -11.24 -5.70 0.23
CA ILE A 9 -10.53 -6.82 -0.40
C ILE A 9 -9.72 -6.32 -1.60
N LYS A 10 -10.28 -5.38 -2.39
CA LYS A 10 -9.56 -4.77 -3.51
C LYS A 10 -8.32 -4.01 -3.05
N THR A 11 -8.44 -3.23 -1.97
CA THR A 11 -7.32 -2.49 -1.39
C THR A 11 -6.21 -3.44 -0.92
N ILE A 12 -6.57 -4.50 -0.20
CA ILE A 12 -5.60 -5.52 0.26
C ILE A 12 -4.90 -6.18 -0.93
N ILE A 13 -5.66 -6.64 -1.93
CA ILE A 13 -5.10 -7.28 -3.12
C ILE A 13 -4.16 -6.34 -3.87
N PHE A 14 -4.52 -5.05 -4.00
CA PHE A 14 -3.67 -4.06 -4.66
C PHE A 14 -2.31 -3.92 -3.95
N PHE A 15 -2.30 -3.74 -2.63
CA PHE A 15 -1.04 -3.62 -1.89
C PHE A 15 -0.23 -4.92 -1.91
N ILE A 16 -0.86 -6.09 -1.78
CA ILE A 16 -0.17 -7.38 -1.90
C ILE A 16 0.51 -7.50 -3.28
N ALA A 17 -0.23 -7.25 -4.36
CA ALA A 17 0.33 -7.31 -5.71
C ALA A 17 1.48 -6.29 -5.87
N TYR A 18 1.29 -5.07 -5.37
CA TYR A 18 2.30 -4.01 -5.40
C TYR A 18 3.60 -4.43 -4.71
N PHE A 19 3.52 -4.95 -3.48
CA PHE A 19 4.72 -5.37 -2.75
C PHE A 19 5.36 -6.63 -3.35
N ILE A 20 4.58 -7.56 -3.90
CA ILE A 20 5.13 -8.69 -4.67
C ILE A 20 5.94 -8.16 -5.86
N THR A 21 5.41 -7.20 -6.61
CA THR A 21 6.15 -6.60 -7.72
C THR A 21 7.42 -5.90 -7.25
N ALA A 22 7.38 -5.16 -6.14
CA ALA A 22 8.56 -4.52 -5.56
C ALA A 22 9.65 -5.54 -5.17
N ILE A 23 9.27 -6.65 -4.54
CA ILE A 23 10.21 -7.73 -4.16
C ILE A 23 10.83 -8.38 -5.40
N ILE A 24 10.04 -8.64 -6.44
CA ILE A 24 10.54 -9.21 -7.70
C ILE A 24 11.50 -8.22 -8.37
N SER A 25 11.13 -6.94 -8.44
CA SER A 25 11.96 -5.88 -9.01
C SER A 25 13.30 -5.73 -8.27
N GLU A 26 13.32 -5.89 -6.95
CA GLU A 26 14.57 -5.90 -6.18
C GLU A 26 15.49 -7.07 -6.56
N LYS A 27 14.91 -8.25 -6.84
CA LYS A 27 15.72 -9.41 -7.29
C LYS A 27 16.28 -9.22 -8.70
N VAL A 28 15.56 -8.50 -9.57
CA VAL A 28 15.97 -8.24 -10.96
C VAL A 28 16.97 -7.08 -11.03
N SER A 29 16.78 -6.04 -10.22
CA SER A 29 17.64 -4.85 -10.15
C SER A 29 17.91 -4.52 -8.68
N PRO A 30 18.89 -5.20 -8.06
CA PRO A 30 19.17 -5.08 -6.65
C PRO A 30 19.81 -3.72 -6.31
N SER A 31 19.54 -3.28 -5.09
CA SER A 31 20.13 -2.08 -4.52
C SER A 31 21.63 -2.26 -4.28
N GLY A 32 22.40 -1.27 -4.72
CA GLY A 32 23.83 -1.14 -4.43
C GLY A 32 24.08 0.02 -3.48
N VAL A 33 25.32 0.11 -2.96
CA VAL A 33 25.76 1.17 -2.03
C VAL A 33 25.50 2.60 -2.53
N CYS A 34 25.54 2.81 -3.85
CA CYS A 34 25.36 4.12 -4.47
C CYS A 34 24.18 4.18 -5.44
N THR A 35 23.46 3.08 -5.65
CA THR A 35 22.38 2.98 -6.63
C THR A 35 21.17 2.29 -5.99
N PRO A 36 20.10 3.02 -5.67
CA PRO A 36 18.89 2.40 -5.14
C PRO A 36 18.31 1.43 -6.18
N GLY A 37 17.99 0.22 -5.74
CA GLY A 37 17.39 -0.81 -6.59
C GLY A 37 15.97 -0.45 -6.98
N ALA A 38 15.46 -1.10 -8.02
CA ALA A 38 14.11 -0.84 -8.49
C ALA A 38 13.05 -1.19 -7.43
N GLY A 39 13.29 -2.23 -6.63
CA GLY A 39 12.40 -2.60 -5.53
C GLY A 39 12.40 -1.58 -4.39
N PHE A 40 13.57 -1.05 -4.02
CA PHE A 40 13.68 0.04 -3.05
C PHE A 40 12.94 1.32 -3.52
N LEU A 41 13.08 1.68 -4.80
CA LEU A 41 12.35 2.82 -5.38
C LEU A 41 10.84 2.61 -5.33
N LEU A 42 10.36 1.42 -5.70
CA LEU A 42 8.93 1.06 -5.59
C LEU A 42 8.47 1.08 -4.13
N PHE A 43 9.29 0.60 -3.20
CA PHE A 43 8.98 0.69 -1.79
C PHE A 43 8.83 2.14 -1.32
N MET A 44 9.76 3.05 -1.69
CA MET A 44 9.61 4.48 -1.39
C MET A 44 8.35 5.08 -2.01
N LEU A 45 8.03 4.71 -3.25
CA LEU A 45 6.81 5.14 -3.94
C LEU A 45 5.52 4.65 -3.28
N SER A 46 5.56 3.54 -2.52
CA SER A 46 4.39 3.05 -1.80
C SER A 46 3.85 4.08 -0.78
N ILE A 47 4.73 4.90 -0.19
CA ILE A 47 4.36 5.96 0.76
C ILE A 47 3.43 6.98 0.10
N PRO A 48 3.84 7.75 -0.94
CA PRO A 48 2.96 8.71 -1.58
C PRO A 48 1.73 8.06 -2.23
N ILE A 49 1.86 6.85 -2.80
CA ILE A 49 0.71 6.12 -3.37
C ILE A 49 -0.35 5.86 -2.31
N SER A 50 0.04 5.39 -1.13
CA SER A 50 -0.90 5.10 -0.05
C SER A 50 -1.58 6.35 0.51
N ILE A 51 -0.88 7.48 0.57
CA ILE A 51 -1.45 8.78 0.97
C ILE A 51 -2.50 9.22 -0.05
N ILE A 52 -2.14 9.24 -1.34
CA ILE A 52 -3.05 9.64 -2.43
C ILE A 52 -4.28 8.73 -2.45
N TYR A 53 -4.08 7.42 -2.32
CA TYR A 53 -5.19 6.47 -2.31
C TYR A 53 -6.10 6.64 -1.10
N SER A 54 -5.54 6.93 0.08
CA SER A 54 -6.31 7.24 1.29
C SER A 54 -7.13 8.52 1.12
N LEU A 55 -6.59 9.57 0.49
CA LEU A 55 -7.31 10.80 0.17
C LEU A 55 -8.49 10.54 -0.79
N ILE A 56 -8.29 9.72 -1.82
CA ILE A 56 -9.35 9.33 -2.76
C ILE A 56 -10.47 8.59 -2.01
N LEU A 57 -10.12 7.66 -1.12
CA LEU A 57 -11.09 6.94 -0.30
C LEU A 57 -11.86 7.86 0.65
N TYR A 58 -11.16 8.83 1.27
CA TYR A 58 -11.79 9.81 2.14
C TYR A 58 -12.78 10.70 1.38
N PHE A 59 -12.42 11.15 0.18
CA PHE A 59 -13.32 11.90 -0.68
C PHE A 59 -14.56 11.08 -1.07
N LYS A 60 -14.39 9.79 -1.39
CA LYS A 60 -15.51 8.88 -1.68
C LYS A 60 -16.39 8.65 -0.45
N TYR A 61 -15.79 8.52 0.73
CA TYR A 61 -16.51 8.41 2.00
C TYR A 61 -17.41 9.63 2.22
N ASN A 62 -16.88 10.84 2.08
CA ASN A 62 -17.67 12.07 2.27
C ASN A 62 -18.82 12.20 1.27
N ARG A 63 -18.69 11.61 0.07
CA ARG A 63 -19.73 11.68 -0.96
C ARG A 63 -20.81 10.61 -0.81
N SER A 64 -20.47 9.42 -0.32
CA SER A 64 -21.39 8.28 -0.30
C SER A 64 -21.79 7.82 1.11
N GLU A 65 -21.18 8.37 2.16
CA GLU A 65 -21.30 7.97 3.57
C GLU A 65 -21.10 6.46 3.82
N ASN A 66 -20.43 5.76 2.90
CA ASN A 66 -20.25 4.33 3.00
C ASN A 66 -19.05 4.01 3.90
N LYS A 67 -19.35 3.47 5.09
CA LYS A 67 -18.37 3.07 6.11
C LYS A 67 -17.27 2.12 5.59
N GLN A 68 -17.52 1.39 4.50
CA GLN A 68 -16.51 0.51 3.88
C GLN A 68 -15.26 1.27 3.43
N TYR A 69 -15.39 2.52 2.96
CA TYR A 69 -14.23 3.33 2.57
C TYR A 69 -13.37 3.74 3.77
N LEU A 70 -14.02 3.99 4.91
CA LEU A 70 -13.35 4.32 6.15
C LEU A 70 -12.58 3.11 6.69
N ASN A 71 -13.16 1.90 6.59
CA ASN A 71 -12.47 0.64 6.88
C ASN A 71 -11.21 0.46 6.00
N CYS A 72 -11.26 0.77 4.71
CA CYS A 72 -10.07 0.74 3.85
C CYS A 72 -8.96 1.67 4.37
N ILE A 73 -9.28 2.88 4.81
CA ILE A 73 -8.30 3.83 5.37
C ILE A 73 -7.69 3.27 6.67
N TYR A 74 -8.49 2.64 7.53
CA TYR A 74 -7.99 1.96 8.72
C TYR A 74 -7.08 0.78 8.40
N ILE A 75 -7.38 0.01 7.36
CA ILE A 75 -6.51 -1.08 6.89
C ILE A 75 -5.17 -0.52 6.40
N ILE A 76 -5.18 0.55 5.59
CA ILE A 76 -3.96 1.18 5.07
C ILE A 76 -3.10 1.73 6.21
N SER A 77 -3.71 2.47 7.14
CA SER A 77 -3.00 3.02 8.30
C SER A 77 -2.46 1.91 9.22
N GLY A 78 -3.26 0.87 9.50
CA GLY A 78 -2.81 -0.30 10.26
C GLY A 78 -1.62 -1.00 9.61
N PHE A 79 -1.63 -1.16 8.29
CA PHE A 79 -0.52 -1.73 7.53
C PHE A 79 0.77 -0.91 7.71
N TRP A 80 0.69 0.42 7.60
CA TRP A 80 1.84 1.30 7.81
C TRP A 80 2.36 1.31 9.24
N ILE A 81 1.47 1.25 10.24
CA ILE A 81 1.86 1.16 11.65
C ILE A 81 2.63 -0.14 11.90
N ILE A 82 2.11 -1.28 11.42
CA ILE A 82 2.78 -2.58 11.56
C ILE A 82 4.16 -2.53 10.89
N LEU A 83 4.22 -1.99 9.68
CA LEU A 83 5.47 -1.87 8.92
C LEU A 83 6.48 -0.96 9.63
N PHE A 84 6.05 0.18 10.16
CA PHE A 84 6.89 1.06 10.97
C PHE A 84 7.43 0.37 12.23
N LEU A 85 6.59 -0.38 12.94
CA LEU A 85 7.01 -1.15 14.11
C LEU A 85 8.06 -2.20 13.74
N ILE A 86 7.86 -2.93 12.64
CA ILE A 86 8.84 -3.92 12.14
C ILE A 86 10.18 -3.22 11.88
N PHE A 87 10.20 -2.10 11.16
CA PHE A 87 11.43 -1.36 10.91
C PHE A 87 12.07 -0.81 12.19
N SER A 88 11.27 -0.35 13.15
CA SER A 88 11.78 0.19 14.41
C SER A 88 12.38 -0.85 15.34
N PHE A 89 11.90 -2.10 15.32
CA PHE A 89 12.44 -3.18 16.16
C PHE A 89 13.61 -3.93 15.51
N ASN A 90 13.72 -3.87 14.19
CA ASN A 90 14.74 -4.58 13.43
C ASN A 90 16.00 -3.72 13.17
N ASN A 91 16.07 -2.54 13.80
CA ASN A 91 17.15 -1.55 13.70
C ASN A 91 17.69 -1.26 15.10
#